data_AF-A0A7D4Y4H7-F1
#
_entry.id   AF-A0A7D4Y4H7-F1
#
_cell.length_a   1.000
_cell.length_b   1.000
_cell.length_c   1.000
_cell.angle_alpha   90.00
_cell.angle_beta   90.00
_cell.angle_gamma   90.00
#
_symmetry.space_group_name_H-M   'P 1'
#
loop_
_entity.id
_entity.type
_entity.pdbx_description
1 polymer ?
#
loop_
_entity_poly.entity_id
_entity_poly.type
_entity_poly.pdbx_seq_one_letter_code
_entity_poly.pdbx_strand_id
1 'polypeptide(L)'
;MEAQRTIQRLIDHITFGHGIHLFLQVLLLEFASVFLTFQFSSSLLLQISNPNFFIGVYAATSVIFLGILIMFTAKMRKRTFSPPLQQVRRLTISILGYIAASGVVITFGYLLLILATTGRTGIDRLDYVFSVMLTTLFAALLAVGYHARVVDKQPDRETITGTVTAWQDSLAWVNEDDRSHAKQDAYDEFTDRMNDLSELLSNAKTVHGRQLRRDFEAWRDDFETHSELSKETIIKGQGENKNERLEQEHQKLESIQRRLRIIAGEQK
;
A
#
# COMPACT_ATOMS: atom_id res chain seq x y z
N MET A 1 -12.05 -13.64 17.30
CA MET A 1 -11.86 -13.48 15.83
C MET A 1 -11.75 -12.01 15.39
N GLU A 2 -12.48 -11.06 15.97
CA GLU A 2 -12.42 -9.65 15.55
C GLU A 2 -11.07 -8.96 15.83
N ALA A 3 -10.48 -9.17 17.00
CA ALA A 3 -9.18 -8.60 17.35
C ALA A 3 -8.07 -8.96 16.34
N GLN A 4 -8.07 -10.21 15.87
CA GLN A 4 -7.11 -10.71 14.88
C GLN A 4 -7.29 -10.03 13.51
N ARG A 5 -8.54 -9.71 13.11
CA ARG A 5 -8.81 -8.95 11.88
C ARG A 5 -8.37 -7.49 12.00
N THR A 6 -8.54 -6.88 13.18
CA THR A 6 -8.09 -5.51 13.43
C THR A 6 -6.57 -5.40 13.39
N ILE A 7 -5.86 -6.34 14.03
CA ILE A 7 -4.40 -6.42 14.00
C ILE A 7 -3.91 -6.63 12.56
N GLN A 8 -4.51 -7.55 11.81
CA GLN A 8 -4.13 -7.80 10.42
C GLN A 8 -4.32 -6.56 9.54
N ARG A 9 -5.43 -5.83 9.72
CA ARG A 9 -5.67 -4.56 9.03
C ARG A 9 -4.60 -3.54 9.39
N LEU A 10 -4.19 -3.43 10.65
CA LEU A 10 -3.12 -2.52 11.07
C LEU A 10 -1.78 -2.89 10.41
N ILE A 11 -1.43 -4.18 10.41
CA ILE A 11 -0.24 -4.72 9.76
C ILE A 11 -0.25 -4.42 8.25
N ASP A 12 -1.41 -4.50 7.60
CA ASP A 12 -1.55 -4.15 6.18
C ASP A 12 -1.20 -2.68 5.88
N HIS A 13 -1.33 -1.75 6.85
CA HIS A 13 -0.92 -0.35 6.63
C HIS A 13 0.60 -0.19 6.58
N ILE A 14 1.35 -1.07 7.23
CA ILE A 14 2.82 -1.01 7.24
C ILE A 14 3.39 -1.87 6.12
N THR A 15 2.80 -3.05 5.90
CA THR A 15 3.33 -4.10 5.02
C THR A 15 2.68 -4.13 3.64
N PHE A 16 1.58 -3.41 3.43
CA PHE A 16 0.82 -3.47 2.17
C PHE A 16 0.41 -4.92 1.79
N GLY A 17 0.27 -5.80 2.78
CA GLY A 17 -0.18 -7.18 2.63
C GLY A 17 0.90 -8.23 2.33
N HIS A 18 2.18 -7.87 2.17
CA HIS A 18 3.24 -8.85 1.80
C HIS A 18 3.80 -9.63 3.00
N GLY A 19 3.22 -9.42 4.18
CA GLY A 19 3.57 -10.13 5.39
C GLY A 19 4.61 -9.40 6.23
N ILE A 20 4.43 -9.51 7.55
CA ILE A 20 5.29 -8.83 8.53
C ILE A 20 6.73 -9.38 8.55
N HIS A 21 6.94 -10.61 8.09
CA HIS A 21 8.26 -11.26 8.10
C HIS A 21 9.29 -10.52 7.23
N LEU A 22 8.91 -10.02 6.05
CA LEU A 22 9.81 -9.24 5.18
C LEU A 22 10.21 -7.92 5.83
N PHE A 23 9.24 -7.27 6.49
CA PHE A 23 9.47 -6.04 7.24
C PHE A 23 10.42 -6.28 8.43
N LEU A 24 10.16 -7.34 9.21
CA LEU A 24 11.01 -7.72 10.35
C LEU A 24 12.42 -8.11 9.93
N GLN A 25 12.61 -8.72 8.76
CA GLN A 25 13.96 -9.06 8.25
C GLN A 25 14.78 -7.81 7.97
N VAL A 26 14.18 -6.77 7.39
CA VAL A 26 14.87 -5.48 7.15
C VAL A 26 15.12 -4.78 8.48
N LEU A 27 14.14 -4.77 9.38
CA LEU A 27 14.29 -4.20 10.72
C LEU A 27 15.39 -4.88 11.55
N LEU A 28 15.52 -6.21 11.45
CA LEU A 28 16.57 -6.97 12.12
C LEU A 28 17.96 -6.63 11.56
N LEU A 29 18.07 -6.44 10.24
CA LEU A 29 19.32 -6.02 9.60
C LEU A 29 19.73 -4.62 10.03
N GLU A 30 18.77 -3.70 10.15
CA GLU A 30 18.97 -2.37 10.71
C GLU A 30 19.45 -2.45 12.16
N PHE A 31 18.77 -3.24 12.99
CA PHE A 31 19.14 -3.45 14.37
C PHE A 31 20.57 -3.98 14.51
N ALA A 32 20.95 -4.99 13.71
CA ALA A 32 22.31 -5.52 13.69
C ALA A 32 23.33 -4.46 13.25
N SER A 33 22.98 -3.62 12.28
CA SER A 33 23.86 -2.54 11.80
C SER A 33 24.10 -1.48 12.89
N VAL A 34 23.05 -1.07 13.61
CA VAL A 34 23.13 -0.15 14.77
C VAL A 34 24.01 -0.76 15.86
N PHE A 35 23.76 -2.01 16.20
CA PHE A 35 24.49 -2.73 17.24
C PHE A 35 25.99 -2.83 16.92
N LEU A 36 26.34 -3.23 15.69
CA LEU A 36 27.73 -3.29 15.24
C LEU A 36 28.38 -1.92 15.25
N THR A 37 27.70 -0.89 14.75
CA THR A 37 28.26 0.48 14.70
C THR A 37 28.62 0.99 16.10
N PHE A 38 27.75 0.76 17.09
CA PHE A 38 28.02 1.19 18.46
C PHE A 38 29.14 0.40 19.15
N GLN A 39 29.27 -0.89 18.83
CA GLN A 39 30.37 -1.71 19.37
C GLN A 39 31.75 -1.19 18.91
N PHE A 40 31.83 -0.59 17.72
CA PHE A 40 33.08 -0.07 17.16
C PHE A 40 33.27 1.45 17.35
N SER A 41 32.29 2.18 17.89
CA SER A 41 32.33 3.65 17.98
C SER A 41 32.90 4.20 19.29
N SER A 42 33.45 3.38 20.18
CA SER A 42 33.94 3.78 21.51
C SER A 42 35.04 4.86 21.51
N SER A 43 35.59 5.21 20.33
CA SER A 43 36.61 6.26 20.15
C SER A 43 36.15 7.49 19.35
N LEU A 44 34.88 7.58 18.94
CA LEU A 44 34.36 8.63 18.04
C LEU A 44 33.51 9.70 18.75
N LEU A 45 33.83 10.02 20.00
CA LEU A 45 33.34 11.26 20.62
C LEU A 45 34.13 12.44 20.02
N LEU A 46 33.76 12.82 18.80
CA LEU A 46 34.24 14.04 18.16
C LEU A 46 33.83 15.23 19.04
N GLN A 47 34.80 15.95 19.59
CA GLN A 47 34.55 17.27 20.17
C GLN A 47 34.10 18.21 19.05
N ILE A 48 32.78 18.42 18.96
CA ILE A 48 32.17 19.27 17.94
C ILE A 48 32.41 20.74 18.33
N SER A 49 33.27 21.42 17.57
CA SER A 49 33.60 22.83 17.82
C SER A 49 32.46 23.81 17.51
N ASN A 50 31.44 23.40 16.75
CA ASN A 50 30.29 24.26 16.41
C ASN A 50 28.95 23.48 16.41
N PRO A 51 28.29 23.35 17.57
CA PRO A 51 27.06 22.54 17.69
C PRO A 51 25.91 23.09 16.85
N ASN A 52 25.81 24.41 16.65
CA ASN A 52 24.73 25.03 15.87
C ASN A 52 24.79 24.66 14.39
N PHE A 53 26.00 24.55 13.83
CA PHE A 53 26.18 24.09 12.45
C PHE A 53 25.69 22.64 12.28
N PHE A 54 26.07 21.74 13.19
CA PHE A 54 25.66 20.34 13.13
C PHE A 54 24.16 20.15 13.35
N ILE A 55 23.54 20.95 14.23
CA ILE A 55 22.07 20.99 14.38
C ILE A 55 21.42 21.30 13.04
N GLY A 56 21.89 22.32 12.33
CA GLY A 56 21.38 22.68 11.00
C GLY A 56 21.55 21.56 9.98
N VAL A 57 22.73 20.95 9.92
CA VAL A 57 23.03 19.84 8.99
C VAL A 57 22.16 18.61 9.28
N TYR A 58 22.03 18.20 10.54
CA TYR A 58 21.19 17.06 10.93
C TYR A 58 19.71 17.31 10.69
N ALA A 59 19.23 18.54 10.94
CA ALA A 59 17.85 18.91 10.63
C ALA A 59 17.58 18.85 9.11
N ALA A 60 18.46 19.43 8.29
CA ALA A 60 18.34 19.38 6.83
C ALA A 60 18.37 17.93 6.31
N THR A 61 19.27 17.11 6.85
CA THR A 61 19.39 15.70 6.52
C THR A 61 18.12 14.91 6.89
N SER A 62 17.51 15.21 8.04
CA SER A 62 16.25 14.59 8.48
C SER A 62 15.10 14.86 7.50
N VAL A 63 15.02 16.09 6.98
CA VAL A 63 14.00 16.47 5.98
C VAL A 63 14.18 15.69 4.68
N ILE A 64 15.43 15.49 4.23
CA ILE A 64 15.74 14.68 3.03
C ILE A 64 15.27 13.24 3.22
N PHE A 65 15.60 12.61 4.35
CA PHE A 65 15.16 11.24 4.63
C PHE A 65 13.65 11.11 4.79
N LEU A 66 13.00 12.09 5.40
CA LEU A 66 11.54 12.15 5.45
C LEU A 66 10.93 12.22 4.04
N GLY A 67 11.54 13.00 3.13
CA GLY A 67 11.14 13.05 1.72
C GLY A 67 11.25 11.68 1.02
N ILE A 68 12.36 10.98 1.23
CA ILE A 68 12.58 9.61 0.71
C ILE A 68 11.53 8.65 1.26
N LEU A 69 11.27 8.68 2.57
CA LEU A 69 10.26 7.86 3.23
C LEU A 69 8.87 8.09 2.63
N ILE A 70 8.46 9.35 2.47
CA ILE A 70 7.18 9.72 1.85
C ILE A 70 7.11 9.18 0.42
N MET A 71 8.16 9.37 -0.38
CA MET A 71 8.22 8.94 -1.77
C MET A 71 8.05 7.42 -1.91
N PHE A 72 8.81 6.62 -1.16
CA PHE A 72 8.75 5.16 -1.23
C PHE A 72 7.42 4.62 -0.70
N THR A 73 6.91 5.18 0.40
CA THR A 73 5.59 4.80 0.94
C THR A 73 4.46 5.14 -0.05
N ALA A 74 4.53 6.29 -0.70
CA ALA A 74 3.57 6.69 -1.72
C ALA A 74 3.63 5.80 -2.97
N LYS A 75 4.84 5.36 -3.38
CA LYS A 75 5.02 4.42 -4.49
C LYS A 75 4.40 3.05 -4.17
N MET A 76 4.62 2.52 -2.97
CA MET A 76 3.98 1.29 -2.48
C MET A 76 2.44 1.40 -2.45
N ARG A 77 1.93 2.55 -1.98
CA ARG A 77 0.49 2.84 -1.96
C ARG A 77 -0.13 2.70 -3.35
N LYS A 78 0.47 3.32 -4.37
CA LYS A 78 -0.07 3.32 -5.74
C LYS A 78 -0.17 1.92 -6.37
N ARG A 79 0.64 0.96 -5.92
CA ARG A 79 0.65 -0.43 -6.41
C ARG A 79 -0.22 -1.38 -5.59
N THR A 80 -0.94 -0.88 -4.59
CA THR A 80 -1.76 -1.70 -3.70
C THR A 80 -3.23 -1.72 -4.11
N PHE A 81 -3.81 -2.92 -4.23
CA PHE A 81 -5.24 -3.17 -4.52
C PHE A 81 -6.18 -2.92 -3.33
N SER A 82 -5.82 -2.04 -2.39
CA SER A 82 -6.59 -1.77 -1.19
C SER A 82 -7.20 -0.38 -1.29
N PRO A 83 -8.51 -0.24 -1.57
CA PRO A 83 -9.18 1.06 -1.61
C PRO A 83 -8.91 1.93 -0.38
N PRO A 84 -8.97 1.42 0.88
CA PRO A 84 -8.72 2.27 2.04
C PRO A 84 -7.28 2.79 2.11
N LEU A 85 -6.29 2.05 1.61
CA LEU A 85 -4.90 2.50 1.61
C LEU A 85 -4.62 3.58 0.57
N GLN A 86 -5.48 3.75 -0.46
CA GLN A 86 -5.33 4.83 -1.43
C GLN A 86 -5.61 6.22 -0.84
N GLN A 87 -6.31 6.30 0.30
CA GLN A 87 -6.61 7.56 0.97
C GLN A 87 -5.36 8.22 1.56
N VAL A 88 -5.20 9.53 1.34
CA VAL A 88 -4.03 10.30 1.82
C VAL A 88 -3.87 10.22 3.34
N ARG A 89 -4.96 10.27 4.10
CA ARG A 89 -4.92 10.16 5.57
C ARG A 89 -4.28 8.86 6.06
N ARG A 90 -4.41 7.77 5.30
CA ARG A 90 -3.84 6.47 5.66
C ARG A 90 -2.37 6.34 5.32
N LEU A 91 -1.87 7.14 4.38
CA LEU A 91 -0.43 7.25 4.12
C LEU A 91 0.32 7.74 5.36
N THR A 92 -0.26 8.69 6.11
CA THR A 92 0.32 9.18 7.36
C THR A 92 0.47 8.06 8.39
N ILE A 93 -0.50 7.14 8.47
CA ILE A 93 -0.42 5.99 9.39
C ILE A 93 0.74 5.07 9.01
N SER A 94 0.93 4.80 7.71
CA SER A 94 2.06 4.01 7.22
C SER A 94 3.39 4.69 7.60
N ILE A 95 3.56 5.97 7.29
CA ILE A 95 4.76 6.75 7.61
C ILE A 95 5.06 6.72 9.11
N LEU A 96 4.06 6.97 9.95
CA LEU A 96 4.19 6.91 11.41
C LEU A 96 4.57 5.51 11.88
N GLY A 97 4.09 4.45 11.22
CA GLY A 97 4.49 3.08 11.50
C GLY A 97 5.98 2.82 11.24
N TYR A 98 6.53 3.31 10.11
CA TYR A 98 7.96 3.22 9.83
C TYR A 98 8.79 4.01 10.84
N ILE A 99 8.38 5.25 11.15
CA ILE A 99 9.05 6.09 12.16
C ILE A 99 9.02 5.43 13.55
N ALA A 100 7.88 4.88 13.96
CA ALA A 100 7.76 4.20 15.24
C ALA A 100 8.65 2.95 15.32
N ALA A 101 8.68 2.14 14.27
CA ALA A 101 9.53 0.94 14.21
C ALA A 101 11.02 1.31 14.32
N SER A 102 11.48 2.29 13.55
CA SER A 102 12.87 2.75 13.60
C SER A 102 13.18 3.47 14.92
N GLY A 103 12.23 4.21 15.48
CA GLY A 103 12.37 4.87 16.78
C GLY A 103 12.61 3.87 17.92
N VAL A 104 11.98 2.70 17.87
CA VAL A 104 12.26 1.60 18.83
C VAL A 104 13.71 1.11 18.68
N VAL A 105 14.21 0.93 17.46
CA VAL A 105 15.61 0.50 17.21
C VAL A 105 16.60 1.53 17.75
N ILE A 106 16.40 2.82 17.45
CA ILE A 106 17.28 3.89 17.92
C ILE A 106 17.22 4.03 19.45
N THR A 107 16.03 3.98 20.05
CA THR A 107 15.86 4.03 21.50
C THR A 107 16.58 2.87 22.18
N PHE A 108 16.47 1.67 21.63
CA PHE A 108 17.16 0.50 22.16
C PHE A 108 18.69 0.63 22.05
N GLY A 109 19.20 1.08 20.89
CA GLY A 109 20.62 1.35 20.71
C GLY A 109 21.15 2.41 21.68
N TYR A 110 20.39 3.48 21.89
CA TYR A 110 20.73 4.54 22.85
C TYR A 110 20.73 4.05 24.31
N LEU A 111 19.72 3.27 24.71
CA LEU A 111 19.68 2.65 26.03
C LEU A 111 20.88 1.75 26.27
N LEU A 112 21.21 0.88 25.32
CA LEU A 112 22.39 0.02 25.40
C LEU A 112 23.69 0.83 25.52
N LEU A 113 23.82 1.91 24.73
CA LEU A 113 24.97 2.79 24.79
C LEU A 113 25.12 3.42 26.19
N ILE A 114 24.07 4.05 26.72
CA ILE A 114 24.11 4.65 28.07
C ILE A 114 24.45 3.61 29.14
N LEU A 115 23.77 2.45 29.11
CA LEU A 115 24.02 1.34 30.04
C LEU A 115 25.46 0.85 29.98
N ALA A 116 26.10 0.90 28.81
CA ALA A 116 27.45 0.40 28.58
C ALA A 116 28.56 1.44 28.83
N THR A 117 28.34 2.73 28.54
CA THR A 117 29.46 3.70 28.43
C THR A 117 29.44 4.86 29.41
N THR A 118 28.29 5.30 29.94
CA THR A 118 28.27 6.62 30.61
C THR A 118 27.20 6.75 31.69
N GLY A 119 27.62 7.03 32.93
CA GLY A 119 26.72 7.44 34.00
C GLY A 119 26.03 8.78 33.67
N ARG A 120 24.69 8.76 33.59
CA ARG A 120 23.73 9.89 33.54
C ARG A 120 24.35 11.29 33.30
N THR A 121 24.90 11.55 32.12
CA THR A 121 25.05 12.92 31.61
C THR A 121 23.76 13.28 30.88
N GLY A 122 23.22 14.48 31.15
CA GLY A 122 21.94 14.91 30.57
C GLY A 122 21.95 14.94 29.04
N ILE A 123 20.77 14.82 28.44
CA ILE A 123 20.56 14.83 26.98
C ILE A 123 20.65 16.27 26.48
N ASP A 124 21.62 16.58 25.60
CA ASP A 124 21.74 17.90 24.97
C ASP A 124 20.83 18.03 23.73
N ARG A 125 20.54 19.27 23.30
CA ARG A 125 19.75 19.56 22.09
C ARG A 125 20.34 18.89 20.85
N LEU A 126 21.67 18.82 20.75
CA LEU A 126 22.35 18.16 19.65
C LEU A 126 22.01 16.66 19.60
N ASP A 127 21.93 15.99 20.76
CA ASP A 127 21.59 14.57 20.87
C ASP A 127 20.16 14.30 20.40
N TYR A 128 19.22 15.20 20.73
CA TYR A 128 17.84 15.10 20.25
C TYR A 128 17.75 15.21 18.73
N VAL A 129 18.41 16.21 18.12
CA VAL A 129 18.36 16.40 16.67
C VAL A 129 19.06 15.26 15.94
N PHE A 130 20.17 14.76 16.48
CA PHE A 130 20.85 13.59 15.95
C PHE A 130 19.98 12.33 16.03
N SER A 131 19.27 12.10 17.14
CA SER A 131 18.33 10.99 17.30
C SER A 131 17.15 11.06 16.31
N VAL A 132 16.61 12.26 16.08
CA VAL A 132 15.57 12.48 15.04
C VAL A 132 16.12 12.17 13.64
N MET A 133 17.35 12.61 13.35
CA MET A 133 18.00 12.33 12.06
C MET A 133 18.23 10.84 11.85
N LEU A 134 18.74 10.12 12.85
CA LEU A 134 18.90 8.67 12.78
C LEU A 134 17.53 7.97 12.62
N THR A 135 16.53 8.37 13.40
CA THR A 135 15.19 7.75 13.31
C THR A 135 14.60 7.91 11.91
N THR A 136 14.72 9.10 11.31
CA THR A 136 14.22 9.37 9.95
C THR A 136 15.03 8.64 8.87
N LEU A 137 16.36 8.57 9.02
CA LEU A 137 17.25 7.77 8.15
C LEU A 137 16.83 6.30 8.17
N PHE A 138 16.72 5.69 9.34
CA PHE A 138 16.35 4.29 9.49
C PHE A 138 14.93 4.03 8.99
N ALA A 139 13.98 4.93 9.24
CA ALA A 139 12.63 4.79 8.69
C ALA A 139 12.64 4.81 7.15
N ALA A 140 13.46 5.67 6.54
CA ALA A 140 13.64 5.72 5.09
C ALA A 140 14.31 4.45 4.56
N LEU A 141 15.38 3.96 5.19
CA LEU A 141 16.05 2.71 4.83
C LEU A 141 15.09 1.52 4.93
N LEU A 142 14.27 1.47 5.98
CA LEU A 142 13.27 0.43 6.19
C LEU A 142 12.25 0.43 5.06
N ALA A 143 11.75 1.61 4.66
CA ALA A 143 10.83 1.74 3.54
C ALA A 143 11.47 1.36 2.20
N VAL A 144 12.72 1.76 1.95
CA VAL A 144 13.48 1.42 0.73
C VAL A 144 13.77 -0.07 0.66
N GLY A 145 14.32 -0.64 1.73
CA GLY A 145 14.68 -2.06 1.82
C GLY A 145 13.45 -2.95 1.73
N TYR A 146 12.36 -2.55 2.38
CA TYR A 146 11.08 -3.23 2.24
C TYR A 146 10.54 -3.17 0.81
N HIS A 147 10.50 -1.98 0.22
CA HIS A 147 10.07 -1.80 -1.18
C HIS A 147 10.89 -2.66 -2.14
N ALA A 148 12.23 -2.68 -2.00
CA ALA A 148 13.12 -3.45 -2.86
C ALA A 148 12.83 -4.97 -2.82
N ARG A 149 12.38 -5.51 -1.69
CA ARG A 149 12.02 -6.94 -1.58
C ARG A 149 10.68 -7.30 -2.19
N VAL A 150 9.83 -6.30 -2.42
CA VAL A 150 8.42 -6.50 -2.68
C VAL A 150 8.01 -6.08 -4.09
N VAL A 151 8.71 -5.10 -4.67
CA VAL A 151 8.26 -4.43 -5.90
C VAL A 151 8.25 -5.31 -7.15
N ASP A 152 9.19 -6.26 -7.27
CA ASP A 152 9.32 -7.09 -8.49
C ASP A 152 8.13 -8.03 -8.69
N LYS A 153 7.31 -8.24 -7.66
CA LYS A 153 6.15 -9.14 -7.68
C LYS A 153 4.83 -8.41 -7.83
N GLN A 154 4.84 -7.11 -8.12
CA GLN A 154 3.63 -6.32 -8.25
C GLN A 154 3.51 -5.67 -9.63
N PRO A 155 2.32 -5.69 -10.24
CA PRO A 155 2.05 -4.89 -11.43
C PRO A 155 2.29 -3.42 -11.11
N ASP A 156 2.80 -2.70 -12.10
CA ASP A 156 2.99 -1.26 -11.95
C ASP A 156 1.66 -0.51 -11.98
N ARG A 157 1.74 0.79 -11.73
CA ARG A 157 0.54 1.64 -11.65
C ARG A 157 -0.16 1.75 -12.99
N GLU A 158 0.61 1.80 -14.07
CA GLU A 158 0.07 1.98 -15.42
C GLU A 158 -0.73 0.75 -15.85
N THR A 159 -0.18 -0.45 -15.61
CA THR A 159 -0.87 -1.73 -15.80
C THR A 159 -2.17 -1.77 -15.00
N ILE A 160 -2.12 -1.42 -13.70
CA ILE A 160 -3.32 -1.43 -12.84
C ILE A 160 -4.40 -0.49 -13.39
N THR A 161 -4.03 0.76 -13.71
CA THR A 161 -4.99 1.75 -14.23
C THR A 161 -5.51 1.32 -15.60
N GLY A 162 -4.63 0.92 -16.52
CA GLY A 162 -4.99 0.51 -17.87
C GLY A 162 -5.97 -0.67 -17.91
N THR A 163 -5.69 -1.75 -17.17
CA THR A 163 -6.59 -2.91 -17.10
C THR A 163 -7.95 -2.56 -16.47
N VAL A 164 -7.95 -1.73 -15.41
CA VAL A 164 -9.21 -1.32 -14.77
C VAL A 164 -10.05 -0.44 -15.69
N THR A 165 -9.45 0.53 -16.36
CA THR A 165 -10.15 1.43 -17.29
C THR A 165 -10.63 0.66 -18.52
N ALA A 166 -9.79 -0.20 -19.11
CA ALA A 166 -10.18 -1.04 -20.25
C ALA A 166 -11.38 -1.94 -19.94
N TRP A 167 -11.41 -2.57 -18.77
CA TRP A 167 -12.58 -3.36 -18.34
C TRP A 167 -13.82 -2.48 -18.13
N GLN A 168 -13.68 -1.30 -17.53
CA GLN A 168 -14.83 -0.40 -17.36
C GLN A 168 -15.39 0.09 -18.69
N ASP A 169 -14.52 0.43 -19.64
CA ASP A 169 -14.91 0.89 -20.97
C ASP A 169 -15.59 -0.24 -21.74
N SER A 170 -15.12 -1.49 -21.58
CA SER A 170 -15.72 -2.66 -22.23
C SER A 170 -17.17 -2.93 -21.82
N LEU A 171 -17.64 -2.44 -20.67
CA LEU A 171 -19.06 -2.54 -20.27
C LEU A 171 -20.02 -1.82 -21.22
N ALA A 172 -19.50 -0.95 -22.09
CA ALA A 172 -20.30 -0.27 -23.10
C ALA A 172 -20.84 -1.20 -24.21
N TRP A 173 -20.41 -2.47 -24.26
CA TRP A 173 -20.91 -3.47 -25.23
C TRP A 173 -22.45 -3.57 -25.26
N VAL A 174 -23.12 -3.31 -24.13
CA VAL A 174 -24.58 -3.33 -24.03
C VAL A 174 -25.27 -2.23 -24.83
N ASN A 175 -24.53 -1.22 -25.27
CA ASN A 175 -25.02 -0.11 -26.08
C ASN A 175 -24.86 -0.36 -27.58
N GLU A 176 -24.17 -1.43 -27.98
CA GLU A 176 -24.01 -1.82 -29.38
C GLU A 176 -25.31 -2.35 -29.97
N ASP A 177 -25.50 -2.19 -31.28
CA ASP A 177 -26.70 -2.62 -31.99
C ASP A 177 -26.83 -4.15 -31.97
N ASP A 178 -27.97 -4.65 -31.46
CA ASP A 178 -28.35 -6.07 -31.35
C ASP A 178 -28.19 -6.87 -32.64
N ARG A 179 -28.25 -6.22 -33.81
CA ARG A 179 -28.19 -6.88 -35.12
C ARG A 179 -26.82 -6.82 -35.79
N SER A 180 -25.81 -6.31 -35.09
CA SER A 180 -24.46 -6.13 -35.64
C SER A 180 -23.50 -7.21 -35.15
N HIS A 181 -22.55 -7.60 -36.02
CA HIS A 181 -21.40 -8.40 -35.59
C HIS A 181 -20.57 -7.67 -34.51
N ALA A 182 -20.61 -6.33 -34.49
CA ALA A 182 -19.91 -5.50 -33.52
C ALA A 182 -20.34 -5.77 -32.07
N LYS A 183 -21.58 -6.15 -31.82
CA LYS A 183 -22.04 -6.50 -30.46
C LYS A 183 -21.38 -7.77 -29.94
N GLN A 184 -21.26 -8.80 -30.79
CA GLN A 184 -20.58 -10.03 -30.42
C GLN A 184 -19.09 -9.77 -30.15
N ASP A 185 -18.43 -9.03 -31.04
CA ASP A 185 -17.02 -8.67 -30.88
C ASP A 185 -16.78 -7.86 -29.58
N ALA A 186 -17.68 -6.92 -29.26
CA ALA A 186 -17.60 -6.13 -28.03
C ALA A 186 -17.88 -6.98 -26.76
N TYR A 187 -18.78 -7.96 -26.84
CA TYR A 187 -19.02 -8.91 -25.74
C TYR A 187 -17.83 -9.83 -25.50
N ASP A 188 -17.21 -10.32 -26.57
CA ASP A 188 -15.99 -11.13 -26.50
C ASP A 188 -14.84 -10.32 -25.90
N GLU A 189 -14.66 -9.06 -26.33
CA GLU A 189 -13.68 -8.14 -25.70
C GLU A 189 -13.99 -7.94 -24.21
N PHE A 190 -15.25 -7.69 -23.82
CA PHE A 190 -15.63 -7.57 -22.41
C PHE A 190 -15.24 -8.82 -21.60
N THR A 191 -15.42 -10.01 -22.17
CA THR A 191 -15.06 -11.28 -21.54
C THR A 191 -13.54 -11.39 -21.36
N ASP A 192 -12.77 -11.01 -22.38
CA ASP A 192 -11.30 -10.97 -22.31
C ASP A 192 -10.82 -9.97 -21.24
N ARG A 193 -11.38 -8.75 -21.21
CA ARG A 193 -11.03 -7.74 -20.19
C ARG A 193 -11.40 -8.18 -18.78
N MET A 194 -12.49 -8.94 -18.63
CA MET A 194 -12.90 -9.51 -17.36
C MET A 194 -11.90 -10.56 -16.86
N ASN A 195 -11.30 -11.34 -17.77
CA ASN A 195 -10.21 -12.26 -17.46
C ASN A 195 -8.92 -11.52 -17.09
N ASP A 196 -8.53 -10.49 -17.86
CA ASP A 196 -7.37 -9.63 -17.55
C ASP A 196 -7.50 -9.02 -16.14
N LEU A 197 -8.69 -8.53 -15.79
CA LEU A 197 -8.96 -7.95 -14.47
C LEU A 197 -8.90 -9.01 -13.36
N SER A 198 -9.39 -10.23 -13.62
CA SER A 198 -9.28 -11.36 -12.68
C SER A 198 -7.81 -11.69 -12.40
N GLU A 199 -7.00 -11.80 -13.45
CA GLU A 199 -5.56 -12.05 -13.36
C GLU A 199 -4.87 -10.92 -12.59
N LEU A 200 -5.18 -9.66 -12.90
CA LEU A 200 -4.65 -8.51 -12.18
C LEU A 200 -4.97 -8.60 -10.67
N LEU A 201 -6.23 -8.85 -10.31
CA LEU A 201 -6.69 -8.94 -8.92
C LEU A 201 -6.11 -10.16 -8.19
N SER A 202 -5.65 -11.19 -8.89
CA SER A 202 -4.91 -12.32 -8.30
C SER A 202 -3.66 -11.86 -7.53
N ASN A 203 -3.09 -10.70 -7.91
CA ASN A 203 -1.95 -10.08 -7.23
C ASN A 203 -2.31 -9.38 -5.90
N ALA A 204 -3.59 -9.29 -5.54
CA ALA A 204 -4.04 -8.64 -4.32
C ALA A 204 -3.55 -9.36 -3.05
N LYS A 205 -2.72 -8.67 -2.23
CA LYS A 205 -2.15 -9.24 -0.99
C LYS A 205 -2.83 -8.76 0.29
N THR A 206 -3.41 -7.56 0.30
CA THR A 206 -4.09 -6.99 1.48
C THR A 206 -5.43 -7.68 1.75
N VAL A 207 -5.95 -7.57 2.98
CA VAL A 207 -7.28 -8.08 3.33
C VAL A 207 -8.36 -7.46 2.43
N HIS A 208 -8.33 -6.15 2.21
CA HIS A 208 -9.32 -5.45 1.38
C HIS A 208 -9.18 -5.81 -0.10
N GLY A 209 -7.97 -5.93 -0.63
CA GLY A 209 -7.76 -6.35 -2.01
C GLY A 209 -8.20 -7.79 -2.25
N ARG A 210 -7.92 -8.72 -1.31
CA ARG A 210 -8.42 -10.10 -1.38
C ARG A 210 -9.94 -10.18 -1.27
N GLN A 211 -10.57 -9.28 -0.51
CA GLN A 211 -12.02 -9.17 -0.49
C GLN A 211 -12.55 -8.71 -1.85
N LEU A 212 -11.97 -7.65 -2.43
CA LEU A 212 -12.35 -7.16 -3.75
C LEU A 212 -12.22 -8.24 -4.82
N ARG A 213 -11.11 -9.00 -4.83
CA ARG A 213 -10.92 -10.14 -5.73
C ARG A 213 -12.04 -11.16 -5.60
N ARG A 214 -12.34 -11.60 -4.36
CA ARG A 214 -13.41 -12.59 -4.11
C ARG A 214 -14.78 -12.07 -4.54
N ASP A 215 -15.08 -10.80 -4.27
CA ASP A 215 -16.35 -10.20 -4.65
C ASP A 215 -16.48 -10.11 -6.17
N PHE A 216 -15.38 -9.81 -6.87
CA PHE A 216 -15.33 -9.78 -8.34
C PHE A 216 -15.46 -11.17 -8.95
N GLU A 217 -14.69 -12.16 -8.47
CA GLU A 217 -14.77 -13.56 -8.93
C GLU A 217 -16.19 -14.11 -8.72
N ALA A 218 -16.77 -13.92 -7.53
CA ALA A 218 -18.13 -14.37 -7.25
C ALA A 218 -19.18 -13.68 -8.15
N TRP A 219 -19.03 -12.38 -8.37
CA TRP A 219 -19.91 -11.64 -9.29
C TRP A 219 -19.78 -12.14 -10.73
N ARG A 220 -18.54 -12.36 -11.22
CA ARG A 220 -18.29 -12.89 -12.57
C ARG A 220 -18.93 -14.26 -12.75
N ASP A 221 -18.70 -15.17 -11.80
CA ASP A 221 -19.19 -16.53 -11.87
C ASP A 221 -20.74 -16.54 -11.88
N ASP A 222 -21.39 -15.69 -11.06
CA ASP A 222 -22.85 -15.49 -11.11
C ASP A 222 -23.28 -14.90 -12.47
N PHE A 223 -22.58 -13.87 -12.95
CA PHE A 223 -22.86 -13.15 -14.20
C PHE A 223 -22.84 -14.06 -15.43
N GLU A 224 -21.86 -14.97 -15.51
CA GLU A 224 -21.69 -15.88 -16.64
C GLU A 224 -22.85 -16.87 -16.81
N THR A 225 -23.52 -17.25 -15.71
CA THR A 225 -24.65 -18.20 -15.73
C THR A 225 -25.96 -17.62 -16.27
N HIS A 226 -26.04 -16.30 -16.40
CA HIS A 226 -27.25 -15.63 -16.86
C HIS A 226 -27.42 -15.66 -18.38
N SER A 227 -28.67 -15.54 -18.82
CA SER A 227 -28.99 -15.30 -20.23
C SER A 227 -28.50 -13.92 -20.68
N GLU A 228 -28.31 -13.72 -21.98
CA GLU A 228 -27.84 -12.44 -22.56
C GLU A 228 -28.69 -11.24 -22.11
N LEU A 229 -30.02 -11.37 -22.14
CA LEU A 229 -30.95 -10.32 -21.68
C LEU A 229 -30.75 -9.96 -20.19
N SER A 230 -30.49 -10.96 -19.35
CA SER A 230 -30.20 -10.72 -17.92
C SER A 230 -28.83 -10.08 -17.73
N LYS A 231 -27.81 -10.49 -18.49
CA LYS A 231 -26.48 -9.87 -18.49
C LYS A 231 -26.53 -8.38 -18.86
N GLU A 232 -27.26 -8.04 -19.92
CA GLU A 232 -27.48 -6.64 -20.29
C GLU A 232 -28.19 -5.85 -19.21
N THR A 233 -29.22 -6.44 -18.59
CA THR A 233 -29.98 -5.80 -17.51
C THR A 233 -29.09 -5.54 -16.29
N ILE A 234 -28.20 -6.47 -15.93
CA ILE A 234 -27.26 -6.30 -14.82
C ILE A 234 -26.28 -5.15 -15.09
N ILE A 235 -25.84 -4.95 -16.33
CA ILE A 235 -24.90 -3.87 -16.68
C ILE A 235 -25.62 -2.52 -16.78
N LYS A 236 -26.75 -2.44 -17.50
CA LYS A 236 -27.51 -1.19 -17.68
C LYS A 236 -28.21 -0.72 -16.39
N GLY A 237 -28.45 -1.63 -15.45
CA GLY A 237 -29.33 -1.39 -14.31
C GLY A 237 -30.80 -1.57 -14.69
N GLN A 238 -31.66 -1.83 -13.71
CA GLN A 238 -33.08 -2.04 -13.98
C GLN A 238 -33.79 -0.73 -14.32
N GLY A 239 -34.67 -0.79 -15.34
CA GLY A 239 -35.74 0.17 -15.54
C GLY A 239 -36.93 -0.09 -14.60
N GLU A 240 -38.17 0.00 -15.10
CA GLU A 240 -39.39 -0.16 -14.28
C GLU A 240 -39.67 -1.60 -13.79
N ASN A 241 -39.06 -2.63 -14.39
CA ASN A 241 -39.29 -4.03 -14.03
C ASN A 241 -38.37 -4.49 -12.88
N LYS A 242 -38.95 -4.58 -11.68
CA LYS A 242 -38.26 -4.91 -10.42
C LYS A 242 -38.03 -6.41 -10.25
N ASN A 243 -36.96 -6.95 -10.82
CA ASN A 243 -36.42 -8.24 -10.36
C ASN A 243 -35.32 -7.98 -9.32
N GLU A 244 -35.66 -8.16 -8.04
CA GLU A 244 -34.77 -7.88 -6.91
C GLU A 244 -33.40 -8.56 -7.02
N ARG A 245 -33.30 -9.73 -7.65
CA ARG A 245 -32.03 -10.44 -7.81
C ARG A 245 -31.08 -9.72 -8.77
N LEU A 246 -31.57 -9.28 -9.93
CA LEU A 246 -30.75 -8.57 -10.91
C LEU A 246 -30.35 -7.18 -10.40
N GLU A 247 -31.22 -6.53 -9.63
CA GLU A 247 -30.90 -5.27 -8.95
C GLU A 247 -29.77 -5.43 -7.93
N GLN A 248 -29.81 -6.50 -7.13
CA GLN A 248 -28.71 -6.82 -6.20
C GLN A 248 -27.40 -7.08 -6.94
N GLU A 249 -27.43 -7.76 -8.09
CA GLU A 249 -26.24 -8.01 -8.90
C GLU A 249 -25.68 -6.73 -9.56
N HIS A 250 -26.56 -5.82 -10.01
CA HIS A 250 -26.16 -4.50 -10.47
C HIS A 250 -25.49 -3.69 -9.36
N GLN A 251 -26.07 -3.65 -8.15
CA GLN A 251 -25.48 -2.96 -7.00
C GLN A 251 -24.12 -3.55 -6.59
N LYS A 252 -23.94 -4.88 -6.73
CA LYS A 252 -22.64 -5.53 -6.56
C LYS A 252 -21.62 -5.03 -7.59
N LEU A 253 -22.01 -4.97 -8.86
CA LEU A 253 -21.18 -4.44 -9.95
C LEU A 253 -20.76 -2.99 -9.66
N GLU A 254 -21.70 -2.10 -9.33
CA GLU A 254 -21.41 -0.71 -9.00
C GLU A 254 -20.43 -0.58 -7.81
N SER A 255 -20.60 -1.43 -6.78
CA SER A 255 -19.71 -1.48 -5.63
C SER A 255 -18.29 -1.93 -6.02
N ILE A 256 -18.16 -2.91 -6.93
CA ILE A 256 -16.88 -3.34 -7.47
C ILE A 256 -16.24 -2.22 -8.30
N GLN A 257 -16.96 -1.63 -9.25
CA GLN A 257 -16.51 -0.52 -10.08
C GLN A 257 -16.00 0.65 -9.21
N ARG A 258 -16.79 1.07 -8.21
CA ARG A 258 -16.39 2.16 -7.30
C ARG A 258 -15.06 1.87 -6.60
N ARG A 259 -14.87 0.64 -6.11
CA ARG A 259 -13.61 0.23 -5.47
C ARG A 259 -12.45 0.19 -6.45
N LEU A 260 -12.68 -0.25 -7.68
CA LEU A 260 -11.68 -0.26 -8.74
C LEU A 260 -11.31 1.16 -9.20
N ARG A 261 -12.26 2.10 -9.31
CA ARG A 261 -11.99 3.52 -9.60
C ARG A 261 -11.11 4.18 -8.55
N ILE A 262 -11.34 3.88 -7.27
CA ILE A 262 -10.45 4.33 -6.18
C ILE A 262 -9.04 3.77 -6.38
N ILE A 263 -8.92 2.49 -6.77
CA ILE A 263 -7.63 1.86 -7.06
C ILE A 263 -6.98 2.51 -8.28
N ALA A 264 -7.71 2.76 -9.37
CA ALA A 264 -7.22 3.42 -10.59
C ALA A 264 -6.89 4.91 -10.38
N GLY A 265 -7.38 5.52 -9.30
CA GLY A 265 -7.09 6.91 -8.90
C GLY A 265 -8.05 7.94 -9.49
N GLU A 266 -9.18 7.48 -9.99
CA GLU A 266 -10.25 8.30 -10.60
C GLU A 266 -11.15 8.95 -9.54
N GLN A 267 -11.19 8.39 -8.32
CA GLN A 267 -11.92 8.95 -7.18
C GLN A 267 -10.96 9.17 -6.00
N LYS A 268 -10.99 10.37 -5.41
CA LYS A 268 -10.17 10.77 -4.25
C LYS A 268 -10.97 10.76 -2.96
#